data_AF-A0A3S0UM25-F1
#
_entry.id   AF-A0A3S0UM25-F1
#
_cell.length_a   1.000
_cell.length_b   1.000
_cell.length_c   1.000
_cell.angle_alpha   90.00
_cell.angle_beta   90.00
_cell.angle_gamma   90.00
#
_symmetry.space_group_name_H-M   'P 1'
#
loop_
_entity.id
_entity.type
_entity.pdbx_description
1 polymer ?
#
loop_
_entity_poly.entity_id
_entity_poly.type
_entity_poly.pdbx_seq_one_letter_code
_entity_poly.pdbx_strand_id
1 'polypeptide(L)'
;MNNNKFNTLNDREWLRLTVIKKSTFNKMLDILKVAEIEKFKKGGKTNKLSLENRLLMTLLYWREYQTYFHLGKSFDISEANCYRNIKWIEDILIKNSDFQQLAGKKALIND
;
A
#
# COMPACT_ATOMS: atom_id res chain seq x y z
N MET A 1 -4.38 6.86 12.43
CA MET A 1 -3.17 6.27 13.08
C MET A 1 -1.96 7.08 12.66
N ASN A 2 -1.16 7.55 13.63
CA ASN A 2 0.05 8.34 13.38
C ASN A 2 1.21 7.45 12.90
N ASN A 3 1.97 7.96 11.92
CA ASN A 3 3.02 7.32 11.11
C ASN A 3 4.20 6.68 11.88
N ASN A 4 4.22 6.81 13.21
CA ASN A 4 5.40 6.50 14.03
C ASN A 4 5.44 5.07 14.57
N LYS A 5 4.39 4.26 14.38
CA LYS A 5 4.37 2.90 14.95
C LYS A 5 4.98 1.83 14.04
N PHE A 6 5.05 2.06 12.73
CA PHE A 6 5.46 1.01 11.78
C PHE A 6 6.96 1.06 11.45
N ASN A 7 7.56 2.26 11.44
CA ASN A 7 8.99 2.43 11.22
C ASN A 7 9.85 1.90 12.37
N THR A 8 9.25 1.67 13.54
CA THR A 8 9.92 1.11 14.73
C THR A 8 9.83 -0.41 14.81
N LEU A 9 9.12 -1.08 13.89
CA LEU A 9 8.94 -2.53 13.92
C LEU A 9 10.21 -3.25 13.48
N ASN A 10 10.59 -4.28 14.24
CA ASN A 10 11.64 -5.19 13.82
C ASN A 10 11.19 -6.01 12.58
N ASP A 11 12.13 -6.65 11.89
CA ASP A 11 11.82 -7.35 10.63
C ASP A 11 10.83 -8.50 10.81
N ARG A 12 10.81 -9.16 11.97
CA ARG A 12 9.86 -10.24 12.28
C ARG A 12 8.45 -9.70 12.52
N GLU A 13 8.33 -8.60 13.26
CA GLU A 13 7.04 -7.92 13.49
C GLU A 13 6.47 -7.36 12.18
N TRP A 14 7.34 -6.79 11.35
CA TRP A 14 6.97 -6.32 10.01
C TRP A 14 6.43 -7.46 9.14
N LEU A 15 7.13 -8.58 9.09
CA LEU A 15 6.71 -9.74 8.32
C LEU A 15 5.40 -10.34 8.87
N ARG A 16 5.24 -10.38 10.19
CA ARG A 16 4.00 -10.83 10.83
C ARG A 16 2.81 -9.93 10.49
N LEU A 17 3.03 -8.62 10.35
CA LEU A 17 2.00 -7.64 10.05
C LEU A 17 1.62 -7.62 8.57
N THR A 18 2.61 -7.61 7.67
CA THR A 18 2.42 -7.33 6.24
C THR A 18 2.58 -8.54 5.33
N VAL A 19 3.19 -9.62 5.83
CA VAL A 19 3.55 -10.85 5.08
C VAL A 19 4.56 -10.61 3.95
N ILE A 20 5.14 -9.41 3.85
CA ILE A 20 6.14 -9.08 2.84
C ILE A 20 7.45 -8.64 3.48
N LYS A 21 8.57 -8.90 2.79
CA LYS A 21 9.88 -8.37 3.21
C LYS A 21 9.90 -6.85 3.06
N LYS A 22 10.63 -6.15 3.93
CA LYS A 22 10.85 -4.69 3.82
C LYS A 22 11.48 -4.30 2.48
N SER A 23 12.35 -5.16 1.93
CA SER A 23 12.94 -4.97 0.59
C SER A 23 11.87 -4.90 -0.50
N THR A 24 10.90 -5.81 -0.49
CA THR A 24 9.78 -5.84 -1.43
C THR A 24 8.88 -4.62 -1.24
N PHE A 25 8.59 -4.23 0.00
CA PHE A 25 7.84 -3.01 0.30
C PHE A 25 8.51 -1.76 -0.29
N ASN A 26 9.84 -1.63 -0.14
CA ASN A 26 10.58 -0.51 -0.70
C ASN A 26 10.54 -0.50 -2.23
N LYS A 27 10.68 -1.66 -2.89
CA LYS A 27 10.52 -1.76 -4.36
C LYS A 27 9.14 -1.30 -4.82
N MET A 28 8.08 -1.75 -4.15
CA MET A 28 6.70 -1.29 -4.43
C MET A 28 6.59 0.23 -4.25
N LEU A 29 7.15 0.76 -3.16
CA LEU A 29 7.11 2.19 -2.86
C LEU A 29 7.82 3.01 -3.94
N ASP A 30 8.97 2.56 -4.44
CA ASP A 30 9.72 3.28 -5.47
C ASP A 30 8.96 3.34 -6.81
N ILE A 31 8.29 2.25 -7.20
CA ILE A 31 7.38 2.25 -8.36
C ILE A 31 6.24 3.24 -8.16
N LEU A 32 5.62 3.23 -6.98
CA LEU A 32 4.51 4.13 -6.67
C LEU A 32 4.95 5.60 -6.63
N LYS A 33 6.18 5.91 -6.18
CA LYS A 33 6.73 7.27 -6.20
C LYS A 33 6.86 7.78 -7.63
N VAL A 34 7.38 6.97 -8.55
CA VAL A 34 7.49 7.34 -9.97
C VAL A 34 6.10 7.63 -10.56
N ALA A 35 5.13 6.75 -10.31
CA ALA A 35 3.75 6.94 -10.76
C ALA A 35 3.08 8.19 -10.15
N GLU A 36 3.39 8.50 -8.88
CA GLU A 36 2.87 9.67 -8.20
C GLU A 36 3.47 10.97 -8.76
N ILE A 37 4.77 10.99 -9.10
CA ILE A 37 5.42 12.11 -9.79
C ILE A 37 4.76 12.35 -11.16
N GLU A 38 4.53 11.29 -11.94
CA GLU A 38 3.82 11.42 -13.23
C GLU A 38 2.40 11.93 -13.08
N LYS A 39 1.69 11.50 -12.03
CA LYS A 39 0.36 11.99 -11.71
C LYS A 39 0.39 13.48 -11.32
N PHE A 40 1.37 13.91 -10.54
CA PHE A 40 1.53 15.32 -10.17
C PHE A 40 1.86 16.22 -11.35
N LYS A 41 2.63 15.73 -12.34
CA LYS A 41 2.87 16.46 -13.60
C LYS A 41 1.59 16.78 -14.36
N LYS A 42 0.55 15.94 -14.24
CA LYS A 42 -0.77 16.15 -14.87
C LYS A 42 -1.68 17.09 -14.08
N GLY A 43 -1.24 17.57 -12.91
CA GLY A 43 -2.03 18.40 -12.01
C GLY A 43 -2.95 17.56 -11.10
N GLY A 44 -3.14 18.02 -9.86
CA GLY A 44 -4.05 17.38 -8.90
C GLY A 44 -3.76 17.72 -7.44
N LYS A 45 -4.71 17.35 -6.57
CA LYS A 45 -4.60 17.54 -5.12
C LYS A 45 -3.71 16.46 -4.49
N THR A 46 -2.85 16.87 -3.56
CA THR A 46 -2.05 15.97 -2.73
C THR A 46 -2.96 15.14 -1.81
N ASN A 47 -2.61 13.86 -1.61
CA ASN A 47 -3.34 12.99 -0.68
C ASN A 47 -3.02 13.36 0.77
N LYS A 48 -4.01 13.24 1.67
CA LYS A 48 -3.82 13.44 3.13
C LYS A 48 -2.86 12.41 3.74
N LEU A 49 -2.86 11.18 3.20
CA LEU A 49 -2.00 10.09 3.65
C LEU A 49 -0.72 10.03 2.83
N SER A 50 0.41 9.75 3.50
CA SER A 50 1.66 9.41 2.83
C SER A 50 1.51 8.17 1.96
N LEU A 51 2.35 8.08 0.94
CA LEU A 51 2.36 6.94 0.02
C LEU A 51 2.62 5.60 0.75
N GLU A 52 3.51 5.62 1.74
CA GLU A 52 3.82 4.49 2.62
C GLU A 52 2.58 3.97 3.35
N ASN A 53 1.78 4.86 3.93
CA ASN A 53 0.56 4.48 4.64
C ASN A 53 -0.52 3.96 3.69
N ARG A 54 -0.60 4.53 2.48
CA ARG A 54 -1.54 4.05 1.46
C ARG A 54 -1.17 2.63 1.02
N LEU A 55 0.12 2.35 0.83
CA LEU A 55 0.62 1.01 0.53
C LEU A 55 0.37 0.05 1.70
N LEU A 56 0.67 0.45 2.93
CA LEU A 56 0.40 -0.36 4.11
C LEU A 56 -1.09 -0.70 4.26
N MET A 57 -1.96 0.28 4.08
CA MET A 57 -3.42 0.07 4.09
C MET A 57 -3.86 -0.95 3.04
N THR A 58 -3.24 -0.93 1.86
CA THR A 58 -3.52 -1.89 0.77
C THR A 58 -3.06 -3.30 1.13
N LEU A 59 -1.89 -3.43 1.75
CA LEU A 59 -1.38 -4.72 2.22
C LEU A 59 -2.25 -5.31 3.34
N LEU A 60 -2.69 -4.49 4.29
CA LEU A 60 -3.62 -4.91 5.35
C LEU A 60 -4.97 -5.35 4.77
N TYR A 61 -5.46 -4.62 3.76
CA TYR A 61 -6.66 -5.00 3.02
C TYR A 61 -6.51 -6.39 2.37
N TRP A 62 -5.42 -6.65 1.65
CA TRP A 62 -5.21 -7.95 1.02
C TRP A 62 -5.02 -9.10 2.01
N ARG A 63 -4.39 -8.84 3.15
CA ARG A 63 -4.12 -9.85 4.18
C ARG A 63 -5.38 -10.28 4.92
N GLU A 64 -6.13 -9.31 5.45
CA GLU A 64 -7.22 -9.56 6.41
C GLU A 64 -8.61 -9.35 5.78
N TYR A 65 -8.67 -8.94 4.51
CA TYR A 65 -9.91 -8.55 3.83
C TYR A 65 -10.75 -7.56 4.66
N GLN A 66 -10.06 -6.70 5.42
CA GLN A 66 -10.70 -5.79 6.36
C GLN A 66 -11.61 -4.80 5.61
N THR A 67 -12.79 -4.49 6.17
CA THR A 67 -13.72 -3.59 5.49
C THR A 67 -13.12 -2.20 5.32
N TYR A 68 -13.50 -1.50 4.25
CA TYR A 68 -13.07 -0.12 4.01
C TYR A 68 -13.47 0.82 5.16
N PHE A 69 -14.56 0.53 5.87
CA PHE A 69 -14.97 1.26 7.06
C PHE A 69 -13.94 1.15 8.19
N HIS A 70 -13.51 -0.07 8.52
CA HIS A 70 -12.51 -0.27 9.56
C HIS A 70 -11.14 0.30 9.17
N LEU A 71 -10.73 0.14 7.90
CA LEU A 71 -9.51 0.78 7.40
C LEU A 71 -9.62 2.30 7.45
N GLY A 72 -10.77 2.87 7.07
CA GLY A 72 -11.01 4.31 7.13
C GLY A 72 -10.88 4.86 8.55
N LYS A 73 -11.42 4.15 9.54
CA LYS A 73 -11.25 4.50 10.95
C LYS A 73 -9.79 4.38 11.43
N SER A 74 -9.09 3.31 11.07
CA SER A 74 -7.68 3.11 11.42
C SER A 74 -6.78 4.21 10.84
N PHE A 75 -6.98 4.56 9.57
CA PHE A 75 -6.15 5.52 8.83
C PHE A 75 -6.68 6.96 8.85
N ASP A 76 -7.78 7.25 9.55
CA ASP A 76 -8.40 8.58 9.63
C ASP A 76 -8.75 9.19 8.26
N ILE A 77 -9.36 8.38 7.41
CA ILE A 77 -9.87 8.76 6.08
C ILE A 77 -11.27 8.17 5.84
N SER A 78 -11.99 8.72 4.86
CA SER A 78 -13.31 8.19 4.47
C SER A 78 -13.18 6.84 3.74
N GLU A 79 -14.24 6.03 3.80
CA GLU A 79 -14.34 4.75 3.08
C GLU A 79 -14.07 4.90 1.58
N ALA A 80 -14.66 5.92 0.98
CA ALA A 80 -14.46 6.23 -0.43
C ALA A 80 -12.99 6.53 -0.74
N ASN A 81 -12.27 7.21 0.17
CA ASN A 81 -10.84 7.45 0.01
C ASN A 81 -10.02 6.18 0.20
N CYS A 82 -10.42 5.26 1.09
CA CYS A 82 -9.77 3.95 1.22
C CYS A 82 -9.85 3.19 -0.10
N TYR A 83 -11.06 3.04 -0.64
CA TYR A 83 -11.30 2.35 -1.91
C TYR A 83 -10.47 2.96 -3.05
N ARG A 84 -10.54 4.29 -3.25
CA ARG A 84 -9.76 4.96 -4.31
C ARG A 84 -8.25 4.78 -4.16
N ASN A 85 -7.74 4.79 -2.92
CA ASN A 85 -6.32 4.60 -2.66
C ASN A 85 -5.86 3.18 -2.95
N ILE A 86 -6.60 2.19 -2.45
CA ILE A 86 -6.33 0.76 -2.68
C ILE A 86 -6.38 0.46 -4.17
N LYS A 87 -7.44 0.91 -4.84
CA LYS A 87 -7.63 0.69 -6.27
C LYS A 87 -6.53 1.32 -7.11
N TRP A 88 -6.10 2.54 -6.77
CA TRP A 88 -4.99 3.19 -7.47
C TRP A 88 -3.67 2.43 -7.28
N ILE A 89 -3.38 1.93 -6.08
CA ILE A 89 -2.17 1.14 -5.82
C ILE A 89 -2.21 -0.18 -6.59
N GLU A 90 -3.33 -0.89 -6.56
CA GLU A 90 -3.57 -2.10 -7.36
C GLU A 90 -3.31 -1.85 -8.85
N ASP A 91 -3.90 -0.80 -9.42
CA ASP A 91 -3.78 -0.52 -10.84
C ASP A 91 -2.35 -0.16 -11.25
N ILE A 92 -1.56 0.47 -10.38
CA ILE A 92 -0.14 0.78 -10.65
C ILE A 92 0.73 -0.47 -10.51
N LEU A 93 0.53 -1.28 -9.46
CA LEU A 93 1.31 -2.48 -9.24
C LEU A 93 1.03 -3.57 -10.28
N ILE A 94 -0.23 -3.75 -10.71
CA ILE A 94 -0.61 -4.71 -11.76
C ILE A 94 0.01 -4.33 -13.11
N LYS A 95 0.17 -3.04 -13.40
CA LYS A 95 0.83 -2.56 -14.62
C LYS A 95 2.33 -2.85 -14.62
N ASN A 96 2.94 -3.07 -13.46
CA ASN A 96 4.34 -3.41 -13.37
C ASN A 96 4.50 -4.94 -13.45
N SER A 97 5.34 -5.42 -14.38
CA SER A 97 5.58 -6.84 -14.63
C SER A 97 6.00 -7.60 -13.36
N ASP A 98 6.76 -6.94 -12.49
CA ASP A 98 7.31 -7.55 -11.26
C ASP A 98 6.23 -7.87 -10.23
N PHE A 99 5.08 -7.20 -10.32
CA PHE A 99 3.99 -7.27 -9.36
C PHE A 99 2.66 -7.67 -10.00
N GLN A 100 2.66 -8.03 -11.28
CA GLN A 100 1.48 -8.43 -12.05
C GLN A 100 0.78 -9.66 -11.47
N GLN A 101 1.52 -10.55 -10.80
CA GLN A 101 0.98 -11.75 -10.13
C GLN A 101 0.27 -11.45 -8.79
N LEU A 102 0.34 -10.21 -8.27
CA LEU A 102 -0.41 -9.80 -7.07
C LEU A 102 -1.92 -9.81 -7.30
N ALA A 103 -2.36 -9.70 -8.55
CA ALA A 103 -3.77 -9.82 -8.93
C ALA A 103 -4.37 -11.20 -8.60
N GLY A 104 -3.55 -12.19 -8.25
CA GLY A 104 -4.01 -13.54 -7.93
C GLY A 104 -3.14 -14.26 -6.90
N LYS A 105 -3.14 -13.79 -5.64
CA LYS A 105 -2.77 -14.50 -4.38
C LYS A 105 -1.49 -15.36 -4.30
N LYS A 106 -0.68 -15.55 -5.36
CA LYS A 106 0.35 -16.61 -5.43
C LYS A 106 1.81 -16.16 -5.32
N ALA A 107 2.12 -14.86 -5.30
CA ALA A 107 3.51 -14.41 -5.40
C ALA A 107 4.16 -13.85 -4.12
N LEU A 108 3.46 -13.75 -2.99
CA LEU A 108 4.03 -13.06 -1.81
C LEU A 108 5.06 -13.88 -1.00
N ILE A 109 5.42 -15.11 -1.41
CA ILE A 109 6.20 -16.03 -0.56
C ILE A 109 7.58 -16.42 -1.14
N ASN A 110 7.88 -16.15 -2.41
CA ASN A 110 9.09 -16.67 -3.03
C ASN A 110 10.04 -15.55 -3.47
N ASP A 111 10.84 -15.06 -2.52
CA ASP A 111 12.16 -14.44 -2.68
C ASP A 111 12.91 -14.62 -1.35
#